data_AF-A0A329TRC0-F1
#
_entry.id   AF-A0A329TRC0-F1
#
_cell.length_a   1.000
_cell.length_b   1.000
_cell.length_c   1.000
_cell.angle_alpha   90.00
_cell.angle_beta   90.00
_cell.angle_gamma   90.00
#
_symmetry.space_group_name_H-M   'P 1'
#
loop_
_entity.id
_entity.type
_entity.pdbx_description
1 polymer ?
#
loop_
_entity_poly.entity_id
_entity_poly.type
_entity_poly.pdbx_seq_one_letter_code
_entity_poly.pdbx_strand_id
1 'polypeptide(L)'
;MQGISLSDPLADGTYHISFEKDKVWVGERKNSINDAIVYDYDRYTAEEIEALSEGDTIVTHLDGTENTTVLSVESIERKNDYVTINGGMEEGGIDLCKEEDHYRTLTWDDFPAYYEVGVAKQLIMADDIELSDGAADFEADPVIAKGDRAVCDAMSNEEDIYGWNAGNTTVTIQNGEITHVNRIWVP
;
A
#
# COMPACT_ATOMS: atom_id res chain seq x y z
N MET A 1 -4.26 11.61 17.45
CA MET A 1 -4.96 12.00 16.21
C MET A 1 -6.20 11.12 16.11
N GLN A 2 -7.37 11.69 15.79
CA GLN A 2 -8.52 10.89 15.37
C GLN A 2 -8.26 10.56 13.90
N GLY A 3 -7.99 9.30 13.59
CA GLY A 3 -7.76 8.84 12.22
C GLY A 3 -8.89 9.34 11.32
N ILE A 4 -8.53 9.81 10.14
CA ILE A 4 -9.50 10.21 9.12
C ILE A 4 -10.33 8.95 8.83
N SER A 5 -11.61 8.98 9.19
CA SER A 5 -12.54 7.92 8.79
C SER A 5 -12.70 8.04 7.28
N LEU A 6 -12.20 7.06 6.54
CA LEU A 6 -12.52 6.91 5.12
C LEU A 6 -14.03 6.67 4.97
N SER A 7 -14.58 7.04 3.82
CA SER A 7 -15.96 6.68 3.49
C SER A 7 -16.06 5.18 3.30
N ASP A 8 -16.95 4.53 4.06
CA ASP A 8 -17.35 3.15 3.82
C ASP A 8 -18.69 3.13 3.05
N PRO A 9 -18.79 2.43 1.90
CA PRO A 9 -17.74 1.63 1.27
C PRO A 9 -16.67 2.48 0.57
N LEU A 10 -15.45 1.93 0.47
CA LEU A 10 -14.40 2.47 -0.39
C LEU A 10 -14.85 2.49 -1.85
N ALA A 11 -14.30 3.44 -2.63
CA ALA A 11 -14.54 3.50 -4.07
C ALA A 11 -13.90 2.29 -4.79
N ASP A 12 -14.30 2.07 -6.04
CA ASP A 12 -13.68 1.05 -6.88
C ASP A 12 -12.21 1.38 -7.13
N GLY A 13 -11.33 0.40 -6.94
CA GLY A 13 -9.88 0.59 -7.04
C GLY A 13 -9.08 -0.48 -6.31
N THR A 14 -7.77 -0.35 -6.38
CA THR A 14 -6.83 -1.21 -5.65
C THR A 14 -6.18 -0.42 -4.53
N TYR A 15 -6.16 -1.00 -3.33
CA TYR A 15 -5.69 -0.34 -2.11
C TYR A 15 -4.64 -1.19 -1.42
N HIS A 16 -3.60 -0.55 -0.89
CA HIS A 16 -2.67 -1.16 0.06
C HIS A 16 -3.31 -1.15 1.44
N ILE A 17 -3.32 -2.29 2.12
CA ILE A 17 -3.94 -2.40 3.44
C ILE A 17 -3.07 -3.18 4.41
N SER A 18 -3.27 -2.94 5.70
CA SER A 18 -2.86 -3.85 6.78
C SER A 18 -4.06 -4.20 7.63
N PHE A 19 -4.04 -5.38 8.23
CA PHE A 19 -5.04 -5.81 9.19
C PHE A 19 -4.51 -6.96 10.05
N GLU A 20 -5.04 -7.07 11.27
CA GLU A 20 -4.77 -8.19 12.15
C GLU A 20 -5.67 -9.38 11.77
N LYS A 21 -5.16 -10.61 11.93
CA LYS A 21 -5.90 -11.83 11.53
C LYS A 21 -7.25 -11.98 12.25
N ASP A 22 -7.35 -11.48 13.49
CA ASP A 22 -8.58 -11.48 14.29
C ASP A 22 -9.67 -10.54 13.73
N LYS A 23 -9.33 -9.71 12.73
CA LYS A 23 -10.27 -8.81 12.05
C LYS A 23 -10.94 -9.40 10.83
N VAL A 24 -10.49 -10.57 10.39
CA VAL A 24 -11.19 -11.33 9.37
C VAL A 24 -12.43 -11.95 10.01
N TRP A 25 -13.61 -11.50 9.59
CA TRP A 25 -14.88 -11.84 10.19
C TRP A 25 -15.73 -12.69 9.25
N VAL A 26 -16.19 -13.83 9.75
CA VAL A 26 -17.18 -14.68 9.06
C VAL A 26 -18.56 -14.32 9.60
N GLY A 27 -19.34 -13.63 8.78
CA GLY A 27 -20.68 -13.16 9.17
C GLY A 27 -21.79 -14.14 8.80
N GLU A 28 -23.00 -13.90 9.30
CA GLU A 28 -24.18 -14.72 8.95
C GLU A 28 -24.63 -14.56 7.50
N ARG A 29 -24.25 -13.45 6.84
CA ARG A 29 -24.66 -13.11 5.46
C ARG A 29 -23.50 -12.83 4.52
N LYS A 30 -22.47 -12.16 5.02
CA LYS A 30 -21.28 -11.74 4.27
C LYS A 30 -20.07 -11.80 5.19
N ASN A 31 -18.93 -12.14 4.62
CA ASN A 31 -17.65 -12.06 5.31
C ASN A 31 -17.02 -10.69 5.09
N SER A 32 -16.14 -10.27 6.01
CA SER A 32 -15.50 -8.97 5.92
C SER A 32 -14.12 -8.94 6.56
N ILE A 33 -13.34 -7.92 6.21
CA ILE A 33 -12.18 -7.48 6.99
C ILE A 33 -12.60 -6.22 7.74
N ASN A 34 -12.47 -6.22 9.06
CA ASN A 34 -12.87 -5.09 9.89
C ASN A 34 -11.65 -4.26 10.31
N ASP A 35 -11.83 -2.96 10.53
CA ASP A 35 -10.76 -2.06 11.01
C ASP A 35 -9.43 -2.19 10.22
N ALA A 36 -9.50 -2.38 8.89
CA ALA A 36 -8.31 -2.43 8.04
C ALA A 36 -7.73 -1.01 7.91
N ILE A 37 -6.41 -0.88 8.09
CA ILE A 37 -5.71 0.37 7.85
C ILE A 37 -5.42 0.45 6.36
N VAL A 38 -5.78 1.58 5.74
CA VAL A 38 -5.56 1.84 4.32
C VAL A 38 -4.37 2.76 4.18
N TYR A 39 -3.47 2.40 3.26
CA TYR A 39 -2.23 3.11 3.00
C TYR A 39 -2.21 3.67 1.58
N ASP A 40 -1.44 4.72 1.42
CA ASP A 40 -1.05 5.27 0.14
C ASP A 40 0.42 5.70 0.19
N TYR A 41 0.98 6.09 -0.95
CA TYR A 41 2.32 6.65 -1.07
C TYR A 41 2.34 7.73 -2.14
N ASP A 42 3.30 8.65 -2.01
CA ASP A 42 3.43 9.77 -2.93
C ASP A 42 3.84 9.29 -4.31
N ARG A 43 3.13 9.79 -5.32
CA ARG A 43 3.43 9.60 -6.73
C ARG A 43 3.46 10.95 -7.42
N TYR A 44 4.47 11.14 -8.26
CA TYR A 44 4.68 12.34 -9.05
C TYR A 44 4.78 11.96 -10.51
N THR A 45 4.21 12.75 -11.41
CA THR A 45 4.38 12.46 -12.84
C THR A 45 5.85 12.51 -13.22
N ALA A 46 6.26 11.70 -14.20
CA ALA A 46 7.64 11.75 -14.70
C ALA A 46 8.01 13.16 -15.18
N GLU A 47 7.08 13.87 -15.82
CA GLU A 47 7.29 15.25 -16.28
C GLU A 47 7.61 16.21 -15.12
N GLU A 48 6.87 16.14 -14.01
CA GLU A 48 7.11 16.99 -12.83
C GLU A 48 8.52 16.78 -12.25
N ILE A 49 8.94 15.53 -12.08
CA ILE A 49 10.25 15.19 -11.50
C ILE A 49 11.40 15.45 -12.47
N GLU A 50 11.20 15.22 -13.77
CA GLU A 50 12.21 15.47 -14.79
C GLU A 50 12.44 16.98 -15.01
N ALA A 51 11.41 17.81 -14.80
CA ALA A 51 11.53 19.28 -14.85
C ALA A 51 12.06 19.90 -13.55
N LEU A 52 11.97 19.20 -12.42
CA LEU A 52 12.34 19.70 -11.09
C LEU A 52 13.81 20.14 -11.01
N SER A 53 14.05 21.34 -10.47
CA SER A 53 15.39 21.94 -10.36
C SER A 53 15.65 22.51 -8.96
N GLU A 54 16.92 22.77 -8.64
CA GLU A 54 17.28 23.47 -7.41
C GLU A 54 16.56 24.82 -7.31
N GLY A 55 16.00 25.11 -6.14
CA GLY A 55 15.18 26.28 -5.86
C GLY A 55 13.66 26.06 -6.03
N ASP A 56 13.24 24.94 -6.65
CA ASP A 56 11.82 24.55 -6.69
C ASP A 56 11.37 23.96 -5.36
N THR A 57 10.07 23.64 -5.27
CA THR A 57 9.49 22.98 -4.11
C THR A 57 8.72 21.73 -4.51
N ILE A 58 8.76 20.71 -3.66
CA ILE A 58 7.98 19.48 -3.79
C ILE A 58 7.19 19.21 -2.50
N VAL A 59 5.96 18.70 -2.64
CA VAL A 59 5.13 18.30 -1.50
C VAL A 59 5.28 16.81 -1.30
N THR A 60 5.62 16.36 -0.09
CA THR A 60 5.85 14.93 0.20
C THR A 60 5.55 14.57 1.65
N HIS A 61 5.19 13.31 1.90
CA HIS A 61 5.14 12.66 3.19
C HIS A 61 6.54 12.11 3.53
N LEU A 62 7.34 12.91 4.24
CA LEU A 62 8.69 12.50 4.64
C LEU A 62 8.60 11.23 5.49
N ASP A 63 9.40 10.21 5.13
CA ASP A 63 9.49 8.93 5.83
C ASP A 63 8.12 8.26 6.12
N GLY A 64 7.16 8.39 5.18
CA GLY A 64 5.83 7.80 5.32
C GLY A 64 4.98 8.41 6.44
N THR A 65 5.33 9.59 6.93
CA THR A 65 4.52 10.28 7.95
C THR A 65 3.17 10.74 7.38
N GLU A 66 2.12 10.77 8.20
CA GLU A 66 0.76 11.17 7.76
C GLU A 66 0.65 12.62 7.26
N ASN A 67 1.61 13.50 7.59
CA ASN A 67 1.53 14.92 7.27
C ASN A 67 2.43 15.27 6.09
N THR A 68 1.84 15.92 5.09
CA THR A 68 2.60 16.51 3.99
C THR A 68 3.56 17.59 4.48
N THR A 69 4.75 17.60 3.93
CA THR A 69 5.79 18.61 4.07
C THR A 69 6.07 19.24 2.71
N VAL A 70 6.23 20.57 2.68
CA VAL A 70 6.74 21.27 1.49
C VAL A 70 8.25 21.35 1.62
N LEU A 71 8.96 20.57 0.81
CA LEU A 71 10.41 20.51 0.76
C LEU A 71 10.93 21.48 -0.31
N SER A 72 11.89 22.34 0.05
CA SER A 72 12.63 23.14 -0.93
C SER A 72 13.77 22.30 -1.50
N VAL A 73 13.94 22.27 -2.81
CA VAL A 73 14.98 21.47 -3.48
C VAL A 73 16.31 22.23 -3.41
N GLU A 74 17.24 21.73 -2.60
CA GLU A 74 18.60 22.27 -2.42
C GLU A 74 19.63 21.51 -3.24
N SER A 75 19.40 20.22 -3.49
CA SER A 75 20.21 19.38 -4.37
C SER A 75 19.36 18.32 -5.06
N ILE A 76 19.79 17.92 -6.26
CA ILE A 76 19.14 16.84 -7.01
C ILE A 76 20.18 15.97 -7.72
N GLU A 77 20.17 14.68 -7.41
CA GLU A 77 21.00 13.68 -8.07
C GLU A 77 20.12 12.73 -8.87
N ARG A 78 20.49 12.48 -10.12
CA ARG A 78 19.74 11.58 -11.02
C ARG A 78 20.64 10.46 -11.49
N LYS A 79 20.23 9.21 -11.29
CA LYS A 79 21.00 8.03 -11.67
C LYS A 79 20.08 6.90 -12.11
N ASN A 80 20.11 6.61 -13.42
CA ASN A 80 19.20 5.65 -14.05
C ASN A 80 17.74 6.04 -13.75
N ASP A 81 16.97 5.13 -13.17
CA ASP A 81 15.57 5.31 -12.79
C ASP A 81 15.40 5.93 -11.39
N TYR A 82 16.50 6.32 -10.73
CA TYR A 82 16.46 6.89 -9.37
C TYR A 82 16.75 8.38 -9.37
N VAL A 83 16.04 9.11 -8.49
CA VAL A 83 16.26 10.53 -8.21
C VAL A 83 16.36 10.74 -6.71
N THR A 84 17.45 11.32 -6.25
CA THR A 84 17.69 11.66 -4.85
C THR A 84 17.61 13.17 -4.69
N ILE A 85 16.73 13.65 -3.83
CA ILE A 85 16.52 15.07 -3.52
C ILE A 85 17.05 15.34 -2.12
N ASN A 86 17.86 16.40 -1.95
CA ASN A 86 18.41 16.84 -0.67
C ASN A 86 19.14 15.73 0.11
N GLY A 87 19.97 14.95 -0.57
CA GLY A 87 20.72 13.86 0.05
C GLY A 87 19.86 12.63 0.42
N GLY A 88 18.60 12.59 -0.02
CA GLY A 88 17.71 11.45 0.19
C GLY A 88 17.22 11.36 1.62
N MET A 89 16.60 10.23 1.96
CA MET A 89 15.99 10.07 3.30
C MET A 89 17.02 10.14 4.44
N GLU A 90 18.29 9.78 4.18
CA GLU A 90 19.37 9.81 5.17
C GLU A 90 19.73 11.23 5.63
N GLU A 91 19.45 12.24 4.81
CA GLU A 91 19.73 13.66 5.09
C GLU A 91 18.45 14.50 5.27
N GLY A 92 17.29 13.85 5.40
CA GLY A 92 15.99 14.51 5.57
C GLY A 92 15.35 14.99 4.27
N GLY A 93 15.89 14.56 3.13
CA GLY A 93 15.30 14.67 1.81
C GLY A 93 14.44 13.45 1.45
N ILE A 94 14.34 13.14 0.15
CA ILE A 94 13.58 11.99 -0.37
C ILE A 94 14.32 11.30 -1.50
N ASP A 95 14.12 9.98 -1.59
CA ASP A 95 14.54 9.16 -2.72
C ASP A 95 13.33 8.74 -3.53
N LEU A 96 13.46 8.77 -4.85
CA LEU A 96 12.41 8.47 -5.80
C LEU A 96 12.87 7.38 -6.77
N CYS A 97 11.97 6.45 -7.11
CA CYS A 97 12.15 5.48 -8.19
C CYS A 97 11.13 5.70 -9.29
N LYS A 98 11.57 5.66 -10.54
CA LYS A 98 10.72 5.75 -11.73
C LYS A 98 10.00 4.43 -11.96
N GLU A 99 8.69 4.51 -12.14
CA GLU A 99 7.83 3.41 -12.59
C GLU A 99 7.01 3.88 -13.78
N GLU A 100 7.25 3.28 -14.94
CA GLU A 100 6.59 3.63 -16.22
C GLU A 100 6.50 5.15 -16.50
N ASP A 101 5.41 5.79 -16.08
CA ASP A 101 5.05 7.18 -16.31
C ASP A 101 5.13 8.11 -15.07
N HIS A 102 5.52 7.57 -13.91
CA HIS A 102 5.58 8.32 -12.65
C HIS A 102 6.82 7.96 -11.82
N TYR A 103 7.04 8.73 -10.76
CA TYR A 103 8.00 8.44 -9.71
C TYR A 103 7.26 8.23 -8.41
N ARG A 104 7.73 7.28 -7.58
CA ARG A 104 7.24 7.08 -6.22
C ARG A 104 8.33 7.33 -5.18
N THR A 105 7.94 7.75 -3.99
CA THR A 105 8.86 7.86 -2.84
C THR A 105 9.32 6.49 -2.34
N LEU A 106 10.57 6.44 -1.87
CA LEU A 106 11.21 5.22 -1.36
C LEU A 106 11.47 5.31 0.15
N THR A 107 11.42 4.16 0.81
CA THR A 107 12.08 3.89 2.08
C THR A 107 13.52 3.42 1.83
N TRP A 108 14.25 3.17 2.93
CA TRP A 108 15.65 2.75 2.88
C TRP A 108 15.85 1.39 2.22
N ASP A 109 14.81 0.57 2.23
CA ASP A 109 14.78 -0.78 1.66
C ASP A 109 14.11 -0.81 0.26
N ASP A 110 14.07 0.33 -0.45
CA ASP A 110 13.49 0.50 -1.80
C ASP A 110 11.97 0.25 -1.92
N PHE A 111 11.26 0.08 -0.79
CA PHE A 111 9.79 0.01 -0.76
C PHE A 111 9.16 1.39 -0.90
N PRO A 112 7.89 1.49 -1.35
CA PRO A 112 7.18 2.75 -1.28
C PRO A 112 7.15 3.29 0.15
N ALA A 113 7.34 4.60 0.33
CA ALA A 113 7.17 5.24 1.63
C ALA A 113 5.68 5.42 1.95
N TYR A 114 5.06 4.34 2.43
CA TYR A 114 3.64 4.29 2.74
C TYR A 114 3.29 5.19 3.94
N TYR A 115 2.17 5.91 3.83
CA TYR A 115 1.54 6.64 4.94
C TYR A 115 0.09 6.19 5.13
N GLU A 116 -0.38 6.26 6.38
CA GLU A 116 -1.77 5.91 6.72
C GLU A 116 -2.74 6.97 6.19
N VAL A 117 -3.72 6.56 5.40
CA VAL A 117 -4.79 7.43 4.90
C VAL A 117 -6.00 7.39 5.82
N GLY A 118 -6.24 6.25 6.45
CA GLY A 118 -7.35 6.07 7.38
C GLY A 118 -7.67 4.61 7.64
N VAL A 119 -8.75 4.40 8.39
CA VAL A 119 -9.22 3.05 8.75
C VAL A 119 -10.55 2.79 8.08
N ALA A 120 -10.62 1.74 7.26
CA ALA A 120 -11.86 1.20 6.72
C ALA A 120 -12.50 0.29 7.78
N LYS A 121 -13.72 0.62 8.23
CA LYS A 121 -14.33 -0.10 9.35
C LYS A 121 -14.84 -1.46 8.95
N GLN A 122 -15.31 -1.58 7.72
CA GLN A 122 -15.82 -2.84 7.21
C GLN A 122 -15.62 -2.94 5.69
N LEU A 123 -14.73 -3.82 5.27
CA LEU A 123 -14.54 -4.19 3.87
C LEU A 123 -15.27 -5.51 3.62
N ILE A 124 -16.42 -5.45 2.93
CA ILE A 124 -17.26 -6.62 2.62
C ILE A 124 -16.60 -7.44 1.51
N MET A 125 -16.59 -8.76 1.62
CA MET A 125 -16.10 -9.66 0.58
C MET A 125 -17.20 -10.02 -0.43
N ALA A 126 -16.85 -10.04 -1.72
CA ALA A 126 -17.68 -10.65 -2.75
C ALA A 126 -17.74 -12.16 -2.53
N ASP A 127 -18.84 -12.81 -2.95
CA ASP A 127 -19.03 -14.25 -2.73
C ASP A 127 -17.99 -15.07 -3.53
N ASP A 128 -17.57 -14.55 -4.68
CA ASP A 128 -16.61 -15.13 -5.62
C ASP A 128 -15.20 -14.53 -5.50
N ILE A 129 -14.89 -13.87 -4.38
CA ILE A 129 -13.56 -13.32 -4.09
C ILE A 129 -12.45 -14.35 -4.30
N GLU A 130 -11.33 -13.90 -4.83
CA GLU A 130 -10.12 -14.70 -4.96
C GLU A 130 -8.98 -14.10 -4.12
N LEU A 131 -8.19 -14.96 -3.48
CA LEU A 131 -6.92 -14.62 -2.85
C LEU A 131 -5.80 -15.22 -3.68
N SER A 132 -4.85 -14.40 -4.11
CA SER A 132 -3.55 -14.81 -4.64
C SER A 132 -2.48 -14.59 -3.58
N ASP A 133 -1.96 -15.66 -2.99
CA ASP A 133 -0.95 -15.58 -1.93
C ASP A 133 0.40 -16.13 -2.39
N GLY A 134 1.28 -15.24 -2.81
CA GLY A 134 2.67 -15.52 -3.17
C GLY A 134 3.65 -15.32 -2.03
N ALA A 135 3.22 -14.93 -0.82
CA ALA A 135 4.12 -14.76 0.32
C ALA A 135 4.52 -16.08 0.98
N ALA A 136 3.75 -17.15 0.75
CA ALA A 136 4.00 -18.44 1.37
C ALA A 136 5.30 -19.11 0.90
N ASP A 137 5.76 -18.85 -0.33
CA ASP A 137 7.00 -19.37 -0.91
C ASP A 137 7.44 -18.50 -2.11
N PHE A 138 8.63 -17.88 -2.02
CA PHE A 138 9.17 -16.93 -3.01
C PHE A 138 9.35 -17.52 -4.41
N GLU A 139 9.59 -18.83 -4.54
CA GLU A 139 9.81 -19.49 -5.83
C GLU A 139 8.59 -20.25 -6.36
N ALA A 140 7.48 -20.26 -5.61
CA ALA A 140 6.29 -21.01 -5.97
C ALA A 140 5.25 -20.14 -6.69
N ASP A 141 4.41 -20.80 -7.48
CA ASP A 141 3.18 -20.17 -7.95
C ASP A 141 2.33 -19.76 -6.75
N PRO A 142 1.68 -18.57 -6.79
CA PRO A 142 0.82 -18.13 -5.71
C PRO A 142 -0.25 -19.17 -5.37
N VAL A 143 -0.48 -19.38 -4.08
CA VAL A 143 -1.59 -20.21 -3.61
C VAL A 143 -2.89 -19.46 -3.86
N ILE A 144 -3.77 -20.05 -4.67
CA ILE A 144 -5.05 -19.45 -5.01
C ILE A 144 -6.16 -20.05 -4.14
N ALA A 145 -6.77 -19.23 -3.29
CA ALA A 145 -8.03 -19.55 -2.61
C ALA A 145 -9.18 -18.84 -3.33
N LYS A 146 -10.31 -19.53 -3.51
CA LYS A 146 -11.49 -18.99 -4.21
C LYS A 146 -12.74 -19.16 -3.38
N GLY A 147 -13.57 -18.12 -3.38
CA GLY A 147 -14.77 -18.04 -2.57
C GLY A 147 -14.48 -17.48 -1.18
N ASP A 148 -15.42 -16.67 -0.70
CA ASP A 148 -15.32 -15.90 0.54
C ASP A 148 -14.89 -16.72 1.77
N ARG A 149 -15.40 -17.95 1.93
CA ARG A 149 -15.06 -18.80 3.08
C ARG A 149 -13.62 -19.29 3.04
N ALA A 150 -13.17 -19.77 1.89
CA ALA A 150 -11.81 -20.28 1.73
C ALA A 150 -10.79 -19.16 1.85
N VAL A 151 -11.13 -17.97 1.35
CA VAL A 151 -10.31 -16.76 1.51
C VAL A 151 -10.21 -16.36 2.98
N CYS A 152 -11.32 -16.34 3.74
CA CYS A 152 -11.26 -16.09 5.18
C CYS A 152 -10.37 -17.10 5.93
N ASP A 153 -10.53 -18.40 5.65
CA ASP A 153 -9.76 -19.45 6.32
C ASP A 153 -8.24 -19.29 6.04
N ALA A 154 -7.87 -18.87 4.82
CA ALA A 154 -6.48 -18.57 4.48
C ALA A 154 -5.95 -17.32 5.20
N MET A 155 -6.73 -16.24 5.22
CA MET A 155 -6.31 -14.95 5.81
C MET A 155 -6.19 -15.00 7.34
N SER A 156 -6.98 -15.86 7.98
CA SER A 156 -6.95 -16.08 9.44
C SER A 156 -6.01 -17.20 9.87
N ASN A 157 -5.17 -17.74 9.00
CA ASN A 157 -4.29 -18.86 9.37
C ASN A 157 -3.28 -18.44 10.43
N GLU A 158 -3.36 -19.03 11.63
CA GLU A 158 -2.47 -18.72 12.76
C GLU A 158 -1.00 -19.07 12.50
N GLU A 159 -0.71 -20.04 11.63
CA GLU A 159 0.67 -20.46 11.30
C GLU A 159 1.42 -19.44 10.43
N ASP A 160 0.71 -18.47 9.86
CA ASP A 160 1.29 -17.43 9.02
C ASP A 160 2.06 -16.38 9.84
N ILE A 161 3.39 -16.40 9.75
CA ILE A 161 4.23 -15.49 10.52
C ILE A 161 4.49 -14.13 9.83
N TYR A 162 4.12 -13.99 8.55
CA TYR A 162 4.41 -12.79 7.76
C TYR A 162 3.32 -11.72 7.92
N GLY A 163 2.08 -12.15 8.21
CA GLY A 163 0.95 -11.26 8.43
C GLY A 163 0.56 -10.46 7.18
N TRP A 164 -0.22 -9.40 7.40
CA TRP A 164 -0.84 -8.59 6.35
C TRP A 164 -0.48 -7.12 6.57
N ASN A 165 0.38 -6.56 5.72
CA ASN A 165 0.91 -5.21 5.83
C ASN A 165 0.87 -4.47 4.49
N ALA A 166 1.03 -3.14 4.55
CA ALA A 166 0.95 -2.27 3.37
C ALA A 166 1.91 -2.66 2.23
N GLY A 167 3.11 -3.13 2.59
CA GLY A 167 4.15 -3.53 1.63
C GLY A 167 3.84 -4.83 0.91
N ASN A 168 3.07 -5.73 1.53
CA ASN A 168 2.81 -7.06 0.98
C ASN A 168 1.36 -7.29 0.55
N THR A 169 0.39 -6.50 0.99
CA THR A 169 -1.04 -6.79 0.84
C THR A 169 -1.78 -5.70 0.07
N THR A 170 -2.51 -6.12 -0.96
CA THR A 170 -3.43 -5.26 -1.71
C THR A 170 -4.81 -5.90 -1.82
N VAL A 171 -5.86 -5.07 -1.85
CA VAL A 171 -7.24 -5.48 -2.12
C VAL A 171 -7.81 -4.72 -3.30
N THR A 172 -8.56 -5.41 -4.15
CA THR A 172 -9.32 -4.79 -5.25
C THR A 172 -10.78 -4.69 -4.88
N ILE A 173 -11.30 -3.48 -4.85
CA ILE A 173 -12.70 -3.14 -4.56
C ILE A 173 -13.44 -2.92 -5.88
N GLN A 174 -14.60 -3.55 -6.02
CA GLN A 174 -15.56 -3.31 -7.10
C GLN A 174 -16.98 -3.32 -6.56
N ASN A 175 -17.77 -2.30 -6.90
CA ASN A 175 -19.13 -2.11 -6.41
C ASN A 175 -19.24 -2.15 -4.86
N GLY A 176 -18.20 -1.68 -4.16
CA GLY A 176 -18.13 -1.65 -2.71
C GLY A 176 -17.82 -2.99 -2.01
N GLU A 177 -17.46 -4.03 -2.76
CA GLU A 177 -17.01 -5.33 -2.24
C GLU A 177 -15.56 -5.62 -2.66
N ILE A 178 -14.81 -6.33 -1.81
CA ILE A 178 -13.52 -6.90 -2.16
C ILE A 178 -13.75 -8.06 -3.13
N THR A 179 -13.19 -7.95 -4.32
CA THR A 179 -13.24 -8.98 -5.36
C THR A 179 -11.93 -9.76 -5.47
N HIS A 180 -10.81 -9.16 -5.05
CA HIS A 180 -9.51 -9.82 -5.06
C HIS A 180 -8.65 -9.36 -3.89
N VAL A 181 -7.92 -10.29 -3.28
CA VAL A 181 -6.82 -10.01 -2.36
C VAL A 181 -5.55 -10.55 -3.00
N ASN A 182 -4.52 -9.72 -3.08
CA ASN A 182 -3.21 -10.16 -3.54
C ASN A 182 -2.19 -9.90 -2.44
N ARG A 183 -1.49 -10.97 -2.06
CA ARG A 183 -0.34 -10.90 -1.15
C ARG A 183 0.92 -11.37 -1.86
N ILE A 184 1.95 -10.54 -1.81
CA ILE A 184 3.26 -10.83 -2.39
C ILE A 184 4.29 -11.11 -1.30
N TRP A 185 5.33 -11.87 -1.62
CA TRP A 185 6.46 -12.00 -0.73
C TRP A 185 7.23 -10.68 -0.66
N VAL A 186 7.62 -10.30 0.56
CA VAL A 186 8.46 -9.13 0.85
C VAL A 186 9.60 -9.62 1.77
N PRO A 187 10.88 -9.42 1.40
CA PRO A 187 12.05 -9.89 2.16
C PRO A 187 12.16 -9.37 3.59
#